data_AF-A0A835MFZ3-F1
#
_entry.id   AF-A0A835MFZ3-F1
#
_cell.length_a   1.000
_cell.length_b   1.000
_cell.length_c   1.000
_cell.angle_alpha   90.00
_cell.angle_beta   90.00
_cell.angle_gamma   90.00
#
_symmetry.space_group_name_H-M   'P 1'
#
loop_
_entity.id
_entity.type
_entity.pdbx_description
1 polymer ?
#
loop_
_entity_poly.entity_id
_entity_poly.type
_entity_poly.pdbx_seq_one_letter_code
_entity_poly.pdbx_strand_id
1 'polypeptide(L)'
;MAEYKCLQIIQSTPNSSIFYLYLNRPSLKNALSGDFFIEFPKALSSLDQNPNVRVIILAGQGTHFCSGIDLKTLNSITNSQTNDQGRVRERVRREIKGLQDAISAIEKCRKPVIVSVHGGCIGGGIDIITACDIRYCTEDAFFTVKEVDLGITADLGTLQRLPRIVGYGNAIELALTARRFSGLEAKSLGLVSRVFGNKEVMDEEVRAVAEEGRARLRVGWTYTGGIIGGGGAVTGDGGVVLEIGDSKLVGGDIDGVGLLSSASGR
;
A
#
# COMPACT_ATOMS: atom_id res chain seq x y z
N MET A 1 6.00 -0.14 -22.29
CA MET A 1 6.02 0.08 -20.83
C MET A 1 7.48 0.16 -20.40
N ALA A 2 7.82 0.98 -19.41
CA ALA A 2 9.20 1.08 -18.93
C ALA A 2 9.68 -0.28 -18.40
N GLU A 3 10.92 -0.63 -18.68
CA GLU A 3 11.55 -1.84 -18.16
C GLU A 3 12.07 -1.54 -16.74
N TYR A 4 11.64 -2.34 -15.77
CA TYR A 4 12.02 -2.22 -14.36
C TYR A 4 12.86 -3.43 -13.98
N LYS A 5 13.91 -3.24 -13.18
CA LYS A 5 14.80 -4.32 -12.74
C LYS A 5 14.17 -5.19 -11.66
N CYS A 6 13.33 -4.60 -10.81
CA CYS A 6 12.79 -5.28 -9.64
C CYS A 6 11.26 -5.29 -9.57
N LEU A 7 10.60 -4.75 -10.59
CA LEU A 7 9.15 -4.68 -10.72
C LEU A 7 8.69 -5.24 -12.05
N GLN A 8 7.41 -5.60 -12.14
CA GLN A 8 6.79 -5.99 -13.39
C GLN A 8 5.36 -5.45 -13.44
N ILE A 9 4.97 -4.83 -14.54
CA ILE A 9 3.60 -4.35 -14.76
C ILE A 9 2.94 -5.22 -15.81
N ILE A 10 1.78 -5.80 -15.49
CA ILE A 10 1.00 -6.66 -16.40
C ILE A 10 -0.46 -6.22 -16.37
N GLN A 11 -1.08 -6.08 -17.54
CA GLN A 11 -2.52 -5.90 -17.65
C GLN A 11 -3.22 -7.24 -17.37
N SER A 12 -4.25 -7.27 -16.51
CA SER A 12 -4.88 -8.52 -16.04
C SER A 12 -5.37 -9.41 -17.18
N THR A 13 -6.02 -8.82 -18.18
CA THR A 13 -6.45 -9.46 -19.43
C THR A 13 -6.43 -8.39 -20.53
N PRO A 14 -6.42 -8.76 -21.83
CA PRO A 14 -6.49 -7.77 -22.91
C PRO A 14 -7.66 -6.80 -22.72
N ASN A 15 -7.38 -5.49 -22.80
CA ASN A 15 -8.33 -4.40 -22.59
C ASN A 15 -8.92 -4.27 -21.16
N SER A 16 -8.41 -5.02 -20.17
CA SER A 16 -8.78 -4.80 -18.77
C SER A 16 -8.23 -3.48 -18.25
N SER A 17 -8.97 -2.83 -17.36
CA SER A 17 -8.47 -1.66 -16.64
C SER A 17 -7.81 -2.00 -15.30
N ILE A 18 -7.63 -3.30 -15.03
CA ILE A 18 -6.94 -3.81 -13.85
C ILE A 18 -5.52 -4.13 -14.26
N PHE A 19 -4.56 -3.59 -13.52
CA PHE A 19 -3.14 -3.80 -13.76
C PHE A 19 -2.51 -4.38 -12.51
N TYR A 20 -1.72 -5.43 -12.70
CA TYR A 20 -0.83 -5.95 -11.68
C TYR A 20 0.46 -5.14 -11.67
N LEU A 21 0.88 -4.74 -10.47
CA LEU A 21 2.22 -4.30 -10.17
C LEU A 21 2.87 -5.38 -9.30
N TYR A 22 3.80 -6.14 -9.86
CA TYR A 22 4.50 -7.20 -9.15
C TYR A 22 5.83 -6.72 -8.57
N LEU A 23 6.13 -7.10 -7.33
CA LEU A 23 7.51 -7.21 -6.86
C LEU A 23 8.15 -8.42 -7.55
N ASN A 24 9.24 -8.21 -8.29
CA ASN A 24 9.77 -9.18 -9.23
C ASN A 24 11.28 -9.45 -9.03
N ARG A 25 11.66 -9.84 -7.80
CA ARG A 25 12.96 -10.44 -7.49
C ARG A 25 12.77 -11.78 -6.77
N PRO A 26 12.07 -12.76 -7.39
CA PRO A 26 11.64 -13.98 -6.70
C PRO A 26 12.81 -14.81 -6.14
N SER A 27 13.96 -14.85 -6.84
CA SER A 27 15.18 -15.54 -6.37
C SER A 27 15.76 -14.94 -5.08
N LEU A 28 15.41 -13.69 -4.78
CA LEU A 28 15.80 -12.97 -3.57
C LEU A 28 14.58 -12.68 -2.68
N LYS A 29 13.49 -13.46 -2.83
CA LYS A 29 12.26 -13.34 -2.03
C LYS A 29 11.74 -11.89 -2.02
N ASN A 30 11.84 -11.21 -3.16
CA ASN A 30 11.41 -9.82 -3.35
C ASN A 30 11.99 -8.83 -2.31
N ALA A 31 13.26 -8.99 -1.92
CA ALA A 31 13.94 -8.03 -1.07
C ALA A 31 14.00 -6.63 -1.72
N LEU A 32 13.82 -5.58 -0.92
CA LEU A 32 13.73 -4.19 -1.37
C LEU A 32 15.14 -3.59 -1.55
N SER A 33 15.63 -3.58 -2.79
CA SER A 33 16.92 -2.97 -3.16
C SER A 33 16.82 -1.45 -3.33
N GLY A 34 17.96 -0.79 -3.50
CA GLY A 34 18.01 0.63 -3.88
C GLY A 34 17.27 0.90 -5.19
N ASP A 35 17.35 -0.01 -6.17
CA ASP A 35 16.57 0.08 -7.41
C ASP A 35 15.06 0.09 -7.14
N PHE A 36 14.56 -0.68 -6.17
CA PHE A 36 13.14 -0.67 -5.79
C PHE A 36 12.67 0.71 -5.36
N PHE A 37 13.41 1.36 -4.47
CA PHE A 37 13.03 2.69 -3.98
C PHE A 37 13.07 3.78 -5.07
N ILE A 38 13.78 3.54 -6.18
CA ILE A 38 13.79 4.42 -7.35
C ILE A 38 12.67 4.07 -8.35
N GLU A 39 12.42 2.78 -8.57
CA GLU A 39 11.51 2.26 -9.59
C GLU A 39 10.06 2.28 -9.14
N PHE A 40 9.77 1.98 -7.88
CA PHE A 40 8.42 1.85 -7.34
C PHE A 40 7.56 3.13 -7.46
N PRO A 41 8.04 4.32 -7.05
CA PRO A 41 7.28 5.55 -7.26
C PRO A 41 7.09 5.87 -8.75
N LYS A 42 8.03 5.51 -9.62
CA LYS A 42 7.90 5.69 -11.08
C LYS A 42 6.84 4.76 -11.67
N ALA A 43 6.82 3.50 -11.22
CA ALA A 43 5.82 2.52 -11.62
C ALA A 43 4.41 2.97 -11.22
N LEU A 44 4.22 3.36 -9.96
CA LEU A 44 2.94 3.89 -9.47
C LEU A 44 2.51 5.16 -10.21
N SER A 45 3.42 6.10 -10.43
CA SER A 45 3.14 7.31 -11.21
C SER A 45 2.70 6.97 -12.65
N SER A 46 3.34 6.00 -13.30
CA SER A 46 2.96 5.56 -14.65
C SER A 46 1.57 4.94 -14.70
N LEU A 47 1.20 4.16 -13.67
CA LEU A 47 -0.13 3.56 -13.54
C LEU A 47 -1.20 4.62 -13.21
N ASP A 48 -0.87 5.58 -12.35
CA ASP A 48 -1.78 6.68 -11.98
C ASP A 48 -2.13 7.56 -13.19
N GLN A 49 -1.14 7.90 -14.01
CA GLN A 49 -1.30 8.75 -15.19
C GLN A 49 -1.96 8.04 -16.37
N ASN A 50 -1.98 6.70 -16.38
CA ASN A 50 -2.58 5.94 -17.45
C ASN A 50 -4.12 5.96 -17.35
N PRO A 51 -4.83 6.53 -18.35
CA PRO A 51 -6.30 6.63 -18.30
C PRO A 51 -7.02 5.28 -18.39
N ASN A 52 -6.33 4.24 -18.90
CA ASN A 52 -6.86 2.89 -18.97
C ASN A 52 -6.79 2.15 -17.63
N VAL A 53 -6.04 2.65 -16.65
CA VAL A 53 -5.95 2.03 -15.31
C VAL A 53 -7.07 2.55 -14.41
N ARG A 54 -7.79 1.61 -13.80
CA ARG A 54 -8.83 1.87 -12.80
C ARG A 54 -8.49 1.28 -11.43
N VAL A 55 -7.85 0.12 -11.38
CA VAL A 55 -7.44 -0.56 -10.14
C VAL A 55 -6.05 -1.15 -10.34
N ILE A 56 -5.22 -1.05 -9.31
CA ILE A 56 -3.90 -1.65 -9.26
C ILE A 56 -3.97 -2.82 -8.27
N ILE A 57 -3.49 -3.99 -8.69
CA ILE A 57 -3.26 -5.13 -7.80
C ILE A 57 -1.76 -5.22 -7.54
N LEU A 58 -1.34 -5.01 -6.28
CA LEU A 58 0.05 -5.17 -5.85
C LEU A 58 0.27 -6.60 -5.35
N ALA A 59 1.24 -7.31 -5.93
CA ALA A 59 1.52 -8.71 -5.60
C ALA A 59 3.03 -9.00 -5.63
N GLY A 60 3.45 -10.14 -5.07
CA GLY A 60 4.83 -10.61 -5.18
C GLY A 60 4.96 -11.78 -6.16
N GLN A 61 6.08 -11.88 -6.86
CA GLN A 61 6.44 -13.08 -7.63
C GLN A 61 7.16 -14.10 -6.75
N GLY A 62 7.07 -15.39 -7.08
CA GLY A 62 7.76 -16.46 -6.34
C GLY A 62 7.02 -16.89 -5.08
N THR A 63 7.76 -17.36 -4.06
CA THR A 63 7.18 -18.05 -2.88
C THR A 63 6.73 -17.14 -1.75
N HIS A 64 7.12 -15.86 -1.77
CA HIS A 64 6.80 -14.90 -0.73
C HIS A 64 6.46 -13.55 -1.34
N PHE A 65 5.62 -12.78 -0.66
CA PHE A 65 5.34 -11.40 -1.03
C PHE A 65 6.60 -10.54 -0.97
N CYS A 66 7.23 -10.41 0.20
CA CYS A 66 8.42 -9.58 0.39
C CYS A 66 9.19 -9.96 1.66
N SER A 67 10.52 -10.11 1.52
CA SER A 67 11.43 -10.41 2.63
C SER A 67 11.98 -9.18 3.37
N GLY A 68 11.54 -7.97 3.00
CA GLY A 68 11.96 -6.71 3.62
C GLY A 68 13.15 -6.07 2.91
N ILE A 69 13.82 -5.14 3.60
CA ILE A 69 14.95 -4.39 3.03
C ILE A 69 16.12 -5.30 2.65
N ASP A 70 16.70 -5.08 1.47
CA ASP A 70 17.91 -5.77 1.04
C ASP A 70 19.09 -5.32 1.93
N LEU A 71 19.82 -6.27 2.52
CA LEU A 71 20.92 -5.97 3.44
C LEU A 71 22.01 -5.09 2.80
N LYS A 72 22.21 -5.19 1.48
CA LYS A 72 23.16 -4.29 0.78
C LYS A 72 22.67 -2.85 0.79
N THR A 73 21.36 -2.65 0.61
CA THR A 73 20.73 -1.33 0.67
C THR A 73 20.77 -0.79 2.10
N LEU A 74 20.43 -1.60 3.10
CA LEU A 74 20.54 -1.20 4.51
C LEU A 74 21.98 -0.77 4.85
N ASN A 75 22.98 -1.58 4.49
CA ASN A 75 24.39 -1.26 4.73
C ASN A 75 24.85 0.01 4.00
N SER A 76 24.31 0.29 2.81
CA SER A 76 24.68 1.51 2.08
C SER A 76 24.20 2.78 2.78
N ILE A 77 23.09 2.70 3.52
CA ILE A 77 22.51 3.82 4.28
C ILE A 77 23.28 4.03 5.59
N THR A 78 23.62 2.95 6.28
CA THR A 78 24.27 3.03 7.60
C THR A 78 25.77 3.31 7.54
N ASN A 79 26.43 3.00 6.42
CA ASN A 79 27.88 3.19 6.28
C ASN A 79 28.23 4.63 5.87
N SER A 80 29.03 5.31 6.70
CA SER A 80 29.59 6.63 6.40
C SER A 80 31.11 6.61 6.32
N GLN A 81 31.67 7.39 5.40
CA GLN A 81 33.11 7.61 5.25
C GLN A 81 33.61 8.90 5.92
N THR A 82 32.73 9.66 6.60
CA THR A 82 33.10 10.91 7.28
C THR A 82 32.89 10.84 8.77
N ASN A 83 33.81 11.46 9.53
CA ASN A 83 33.75 11.53 11.00
C ASN A 83 32.83 12.66 11.52
N ASP A 84 32.35 13.56 10.65
CA ASP A 84 31.41 14.62 11.05
C ASP A 84 29.99 14.05 11.22
N GLN A 85 29.61 13.84 12.48
CA GLN A 85 28.32 13.27 12.87
C GLN A 85 27.12 14.10 12.41
N GLY A 86 27.24 15.42 12.31
CA GLY A 86 26.17 16.29 11.84
C GLY A 86 25.87 16.03 10.36
N ARG A 87 26.92 15.93 9.54
CA ARG A 87 26.79 15.61 8.10
C ARG A 87 26.29 14.18 7.87
N VAL A 88 26.71 13.22 8.70
CA VAL A 88 26.18 11.85 8.62
C VAL A 88 24.68 11.83 8.88
N ARG A 89 24.23 12.43 9.99
CA ARG A 89 22.81 12.45 10.37
C ARG A 89 21.95 13.11 9.30
N GLU A 90 22.38 14.24 8.74
CA GLU A 90 21.60 14.91 7.68
C GLU A 90 21.55 14.08 6.38
N ARG A 91 22.63 13.38 6.01
CA ARG A 91 22.60 12.46 4.86
C ARG A 91 21.60 11.33 5.09
N VAL A 92 21.71 10.62 6.21
CA VAL A 92 20.83 9.49 6.57
C VAL A 92 19.38 9.95 6.59
N ARG A 93 19.09 11.12 7.17
CA ARG A 93 17.75 11.71 7.18
C ARG A 93 17.19 11.93 5.77
N ARG A 94 18.01 12.44 4.83
CA ARG A 94 17.59 12.65 3.44
C ARG A 94 17.34 11.32 2.72
N GLU A 95 18.19 10.33 2.95
CA GLU A 95 18.03 8.99 2.38
C GLU A 95 16.73 8.35 2.89
N ILE A 96 16.52 8.29 4.21
CA ILE A 96 15.28 7.78 4.82
C ILE A 96 14.06 8.50 4.24
N LYS A 97 14.10 9.83 4.08
CA LYS A 97 12.99 10.57 3.47
C LYS A 97 12.71 10.12 2.03
N GLY A 98 13.74 9.86 1.24
CA GLY A 98 13.58 9.29 -0.11
C GLY A 98 12.93 7.90 -0.10
N LEU A 99 13.30 7.05 0.86
CA LEU A 99 12.69 5.73 1.05
C LEU A 99 11.23 5.84 1.48
N GLN A 100 10.92 6.73 2.44
CA GLN A 100 9.56 7.05 2.87
C GLN A 100 8.70 7.56 1.71
N ASP A 101 9.25 8.45 0.87
CA ASP A 101 8.55 9.00 -0.30
C ASP A 101 8.22 7.91 -1.33
N ALA A 102 9.09 6.91 -1.49
CA ALA A 102 8.84 5.76 -2.36
C ALA A 102 7.66 4.91 -1.87
N ILE A 103 7.60 4.60 -0.56
CA ILE A 103 6.46 3.86 0.03
C ILE A 103 5.17 4.69 -0.02
N SER A 104 5.27 5.97 0.36
CA SER A 104 4.12 6.89 0.40
C SER A 104 3.59 7.26 -1.00
N ALA A 105 4.28 6.86 -2.07
CA ALA A 105 3.75 6.98 -3.43
C ALA A 105 2.46 6.19 -3.65
N ILE A 106 2.20 5.14 -2.85
CA ILE A 106 0.94 4.39 -2.88
C ILE A 106 -0.23 5.29 -2.49
N GLU A 107 -0.12 6.00 -1.37
CA GLU A 107 -1.17 6.91 -0.88
C GLU A 107 -1.37 8.13 -1.77
N LYS A 108 -0.34 8.53 -2.53
CA LYS A 108 -0.42 9.61 -3.53
C LYS A 108 -1.06 9.13 -4.84
N CYS A 109 -1.19 7.83 -5.06
CA CYS A 109 -1.84 7.27 -6.24
C CYS A 109 -3.35 7.48 -6.14
N ARG A 110 -3.98 8.02 -7.19
CA ARG A 110 -5.43 8.26 -7.22
C ARG A 110 -6.21 6.98 -7.52
N LYS A 111 -5.51 5.93 -7.97
CA LYS A 111 -6.09 4.62 -8.29
C LYS A 111 -6.07 3.74 -7.04
N PRO A 112 -7.17 3.02 -6.75
CA PRO A 112 -7.17 1.98 -5.73
C PRO A 112 -6.01 1.00 -5.88
N VAL A 113 -5.32 0.73 -4.79
CA VAL A 113 -4.27 -0.28 -4.69
C VAL A 113 -4.73 -1.38 -3.73
N ILE A 114 -5.04 -2.55 -4.31
CA ILE A 114 -5.37 -3.77 -3.57
C ILE A 114 -4.10 -4.61 -3.49
N VAL A 115 -3.67 -5.00 -2.30
CA VAL A 115 -2.51 -5.87 -2.13
C VAL A 115 -2.94 -7.30 -1.80
N SER A 116 -2.32 -8.27 -2.46
CA SER A 116 -2.51 -9.71 -2.26
C SER A 116 -1.21 -10.34 -1.74
N VAL A 117 -1.22 -10.80 -0.50
CA VAL A 117 -0.03 -11.28 0.21
C VAL A 117 -0.04 -12.79 0.37
N HIS A 118 0.97 -13.47 -0.17
CA HIS A 118 1.22 -14.89 0.08
C HIS A 118 2.59 -15.10 0.71
N GLY A 119 2.75 -16.16 1.50
CA GLY A 119 3.99 -16.44 2.22
C GLY A 119 4.45 -15.28 3.11
N GLY A 120 5.76 -14.99 3.13
CA GLY A 120 6.32 -13.99 4.02
C GLY A 120 6.09 -12.54 3.58
N CYS A 121 5.62 -11.71 4.51
CA CYS A 121 5.60 -10.25 4.43
C CYS A 121 6.38 -9.69 5.63
N ILE A 122 7.62 -9.27 5.40
CA ILE A 122 8.61 -9.04 6.45
C ILE A 122 9.10 -7.59 6.41
N GLY A 123 9.14 -6.91 7.56
CA GLY A 123 9.72 -5.58 7.72
C GLY A 123 9.18 -4.57 6.71
N GLY A 124 10.03 -4.13 5.78
CA GLY A 124 9.67 -3.36 4.58
C GLY A 124 8.39 -3.78 3.84
N GLY A 125 8.04 -5.07 3.86
CA GLY A 125 6.76 -5.56 3.34
C GLY A 125 5.54 -4.99 4.09
N ILE A 126 5.63 -4.86 5.42
CA ILE A 126 4.60 -4.25 6.27
C ILE A 126 4.46 -2.75 5.95
N ASP A 127 5.57 -2.03 5.72
CA ASP A 127 5.53 -0.63 5.30
C ASP A 127 4.73 -0.45 4.00
N ILE A 128 4.93 -1.36 3.05
CA ILE A 128 4.21 -1.38 1.77
C ILE A 128 2.72 -1.65 1.98
N ILE A 129 2.36 -2.77 2.63
CA ILE A 129 0.94 -3.18 2.67
C ILE A 129 0.08 -2.23 3.51
N THR A 130 0.67 -1.61 4.54
CA THR A 130 -0.03 -0.65 5.39
C THR A 130 -0.32 0.67 4.67
N ALA A 131 0.39 0.96 3.57
CA ALA A 131 0.11 2.08 2.68
C ALA A 131 -0.93 1.77 1.58
N CYS A 132 -1.25 0.49 1.35
CA CYS A 132 -2.29 0.08 0.40
C CYS A 132 -3.71 0.32 0.96
N ASP A 133 -4.71 0.33 0.09
CA ASP A 133 -6.09 0.58 0.51
C ASP A 133 -6.75 -0.68 1.08
N ILE A 134 -6.66 -1.79 0.33
CA ILE A 134 -7.25 -3.09 0.71
C ILE A 134 -6.12 -4.12 0.79
N ARG A 135 -6.13 -4.91 1.87
CA ARG A 135 -5.16 -5.99 2.09
C ARG A 135 -5.87 -7.34 2.15
N TYR A 136 -5.38 -8.29 1.36
CA TYR A 136 -5.78 -9.68 1.36
C TYR A 136 -4.57 -10.58 1.55
N CYS A 137 -4.78 -11.78 2.09
CA CYS A 137 -3.69 -12.73 2.21
C CYS A 137 -4.13 -14.19 2.10
N THR A 138 -3.17 -15.08 1.91
CA THR A 138 -3.36 -16.52 2.03
C THR A 138 -3.29 -16.99 3.49
N GLU A 139 -3.85 -18.16 3.80
CA GLU A 139 -3.79 -18.76 5.13
C GLU A 139 -2.34 -19.04 5.59
N ASP A 140 -1.48 -19.43 4.66
CA ASP A 140 -0.05 -19.70 4.89
C ASP A 140 0.82 -18.42 4.93
N ALA A 141 0.21 -17.24 4.73
CA ALA A 141 0.93 -15.98 4.85
C ALA A 141 1.34 -15.74 6.31
N PHE A 142 2.50 -15.11 6.48
CA PHE A 142 2.93 -14.62 7.78
C PHE A 142 3.53 -13.22 7.68
N PHE A 143 3.41 -12.49 8.77
CA PHE A 143 3.76 -11.08 8.88
C PHE A 143 4.70 -10.87 10.06
N THR A 144 5.58 -9.88 9.98
CA THR A 144 6.46 -9.48 11.09
C THR A 144 7.00 -8.07 10.87
N VAL A 145 6.92 -7.24 11.91
CA VAL A 145 7.62 -5.94 12.00
C VAL A 145 9.04 -6.24 12.46
N LYS A 146 9.96 -6.45 11.51
CA LYS A 146 11.23 -7.13 11.75
C LYS A 146 12.36 -6.22 12.21
N GLU A 147 12.14 -4.91 12.16
CA GLU A 147 13.16 -3.87 12.30
C GLU A 147 13.93 -3.94 13.62
N VAL A 148 13.25 -4.22 14.74
CA VAL A 148 13.92 -4.30 16.06
C VAL A 148 14.93 -5.44 16.15
N ASP A 149 14.71 -6.56 15.46
CA ASP A 149 15.67 -7.67 15.38
C ASP A 149 16.92 -7.31 14.56
N LEU A 150 16.82 -6.28 13.71
CA LEU A 150 17.94 -5.71 12.96
C LEU A 150 18.61 -4.54 13.71
N GLY A 151 18.14 -4.23 14.93
CA GLY A 151 18.65 -3.10 15.72
C GLY A 151 18.25 -1.73 15.15
N ILE A 152 17.20 -1.66 14.33
CA ILE A 152 16.68 -0.43 13.75
C ILE A 152 15.22 -0.19 14.15
N THR A 153 14.77 1.05 14.06
CA THR A 153 13.37 1.40 14.26
C THR A 153 12.67 1.43 12.90
N ALA A 154 11.46 0.87 12.80
CA ALA A 154 10.67 0.98 11.58
C ALA A 154 10.31 2.43 11.27
N ASP A 155 10.89 2.97 10.20
CA ASP A 155 10.81 4.38 9.86
C ASP A 155 10.27 4.63 8.44
N LEU A 156 9.88 3.60 7.70
CA LEU A 156 9.39 3.73 6.32
C LEU A 156 7.86 3.80 6.20
N GLY A 157 7.12 3.61 7.30
CA GLY A 157 5.67 3.75 7.30
C GLY A 157 4.91 2.96 8.36
N THR A 158 5.45 1.82 8.79
CA THR A 158 4.75 0.89 9.67
C THR A 158 4.32 1.56 10.96
N LEU A 159 5.21 2.29 11.66
CA LEU A 159 4.85 2.94 12.92
C LEU A 159 3.89 4.12 12.74
N GLN A 160 3.78 4.68 11.53
CA GLN A 160 2.87 5.77 11.21
C GLN A 160 1.47 5.26 10.83
N ARG A 161 1.38 4.09 10.19
CA ARG A 161 0.15 3.54 9.61
C ARG A 161 -0.46 2.40 10.42
N LEU A 162 0.36 1.45 10.87
CA LEU A 162 -0.10 0.23 11.54
C LEU A 162 -0.98 0.50 12.78
N PRO A 163 -0.68 1.47 13.67
CA PRO A 163 -1.53 1.74 14.84
C PRO A 163 -2.97 2.15 14.49
N ARG A 164 -3.18 2.77 13.32
CA ARG A 164 -4.52 3.16 12.84
C ARG A 164 -5.29 1.98 12.22
N ILE A 165 -4.59 0.90 11.87
CA ILE A 165 -5.16 -0.28 11.22
C ILE A 165 -5.49 -1.35 12.26
N VAL A 166 -4.55 -1.68 13.14
CA VAL A 166 -4.69 -2.79 14.11
C VAL A 166 -4.92 -2.33 15.56
N GLY A 167 -4.95 -1.02 15.79
CA GLY A 167 -4.97 -0.42 17.13
C GLY A 167 -3.58 -0.32 17.76
N TYR A 168 -3.39 0.69 18.62
CA TYR A 168 -2.09 1.02 19.21
C TYR A 168 -1.47 -0.13 20.02
N GLY A 169 -2.26 -0.81 20.86
CA GLY A 169 -1.78 -1.90 21.72
C GLY A 169 -1.20 -3.07 20.92
N ASN A 170 -1.91 -3.51 19.88
CA ASN A 170 -1.42 -4.56 18.98
C ASN A 170 -0.18 -4.08 18.22
N ALA A 171 -0.20 -2.84 17.71
CA ALA A 171 0.92 -2.31 16.94
C ALA A 171 2.22 -2.23 17.75
N ILE A 172 2.16 -1.80 19.02
CA ILE A 172 3.35 -1.70 19.87
C ILE A 172 3.89 -3.09 20.25
N GLU A 173 3.01 -4.07 20.52
CA GLU A 173 3.43 -5.45 20.79
C GLU A 173 4.16 -6.04 19.57
N LEU A 174 3.55 -5.93 18.39
CA LEU A 174 4.14 -6.46 17.15
C LEU A 174 5.49 -5.79 16.83
N ALA A 175 5.59 -4.48 17.01
CA ALA A 175 6.81 -3.72 16.75
C ALA A 175 7.94 -4.02 17.74
N LEU A 176 7.64 -4.20 19.03
CA LEU A 176 8.66 -4.44 20.05
C LEU A 176 9.13 -5.90 20.12
N THR A 177 8.29 -6.85 19.69
CA THR A 177 8.60 -8.28 19.78
C THR A 177 9.16 -8.87 18.48
N ALA A 178 8.96 -8.20 17.34
CA ALA A 178 9.23 -8.71 16.00
C ALA A 178 8.64 -10.11 15.73
N ARG A 179 7.65 -10.55 16.52
CA ARG A 179 7.09 -11.89 16.40
C ARG A 179 6.42 -12.07 15.05
N ARG A 180 6.38 -13.32 14.59
CA ARG A 180 5.54 -13.68 13.46
C ARG A 180 4.08 -13.75 13.90
N PHE A 181 3.19 -13.33 13.01
CA PHE A 181 1.76 -13.55 13.13
C PHE A 181 1.21 -14.09 11.81
N SER A 182 0.21 -14.98 11.89
CA SER A 182 -0.35 -15.69 10.75
C SER A 182 -1.34 -14.82 9.95
N GLY A 183 -1.75 -15.28 8.76
CA GLY A 183 -2.85 -14.66 8.02
C GLY A 183 -4.17 -14.60 8.80
N LEU A 184 -4.48 -15.64 9.57
CA LEU A 184 -5.68 -15.68 10.43
C LEU A 184 -5.60 -14.66 11.57
N GLU A 185 -4.44 -14.54 12.22
CA GLU A 185 -4.22 -13.52 13.25
C GLU A 185 -4.26 -12.12 12.64
N ALA A 186 -3.62 -11.91 11.49
CA ALA A 186 -3.67 -10.65 10.75
C ALA A 186 -5.13 -10.23 10.44
N LYS A 187 -6.01 -11.19 10.15
CA LYS A 187 -7.44 -10.93 9.96
C LYS A 187 -8.13 -10.54 11.27
N SER A 188 -7.85 -11.25 12.36
CA SER A 188 -8.36 -10.93 13.69
C SER A 188 -7.93 -9.54 14.17
N LEU A 189 -6.71 -9.14 13.84
CA LEU A 189 -6.15 -7.82 14.16
C LEU A 189 -6.69 -6.70 13.27
N GLY A 190 -7.38 -7.01 12.18
CA GLY A 190 -7.84 -6.02 11.20
C GLY A 190 -6.78 -5.59 10.18
N LEU A 191 -5.59 -6.18 10.17
CA LEU A 191 -4.56 -5.90 9.18
C LEU A 191 -5.04 -6.30 7.78
N VAL A 192 -5.67 -7.46 7.63
CA VAL A 192 -6.20 -7.93 6.34
C VAL A 192 -7.72 -8.05 6.37
N SER A 193 -8.37 -7.78 5.23
CA SER A 193 -9.82 -7.81 5.09
C SER A 193 -10.37 -9.20 4.85
N ARG A 194 -9.62 -10.11 4.20
CA ARG A 194 -10.00 -11.51 3.95
C ARG A 194 -8.73 -12.38 3.90
N VAL A 195 -8.92 -13.66 4.22
CA VAL A 195 -7.91 -14.72 4.15
C VAL A 195 -8.42 -15.80 3.20
N PHE A 196 -7.54 -16.38 2.40
CA PHE A 196 -7.88 -17.39 1.39
C PHE A 196 -7.01 -18.63 1.54
N GLY A 197 -7.57 -19.82 1.24
CA GLY A 197 -6.87 -21.09 1.47
C GLY A 197 -5.56 -21.25 0.69
N ASN A 198 -5.43 -20.64 -0.49
CA ASN A 198 -4.21 -20.63 -1.28
C ASN A 198 -4.14 -19.40 -2.20
N LYS A 199 -3.01 -19.27 -2.90
CA LYS A 199 -2.72 -18.11 -3.75
C LYS A 199 -3.65 -18.05 -4.97
N GLU A 200 -3.95 -19.18 -5.59
CA GLU A 200 -4.78 -19.25 -6.79
C GLU A 200 -6.20 -18.72 -6.51
N VAL A 201 -6.80 -19.19 -5.41
CA VAL A 201 -8.12 -18.72 -4.93
C VAL A 201 -8.06 -17.23 -4.57
N MET A 202 -7.00 -16.79 -3.89
CA MET A 202 -6.82 -15.37 -3.57
C MET A 202 -6.76 -14.51 -4.84
N ASP A 203 -5.96 -14.90 -5.83
CA ASP A 203 -5.77 -14.14 -7.07
C ASP A 203 -7.09 -14.00 -7.85
N GLU A 204 -7.89 -15.07 -7.93
CA GLU A 204 -9.22 -15.06 -8.56
C GLU A 204 -10.18 -14.09 -7.86
N GLU A 205 -10.23 -14.17 -6.54
CA GLU A 205 -11.11 -13.34 -5.71
C GLU A 205 -10.70 -11.87 -5.70
N VAL A 206 -9.39 -11.57 -5.60
CA VAL A 206 -8.86 -10.20 -5.70
C VAL A 206 -9.22 -9.60 -7.04
N ARG A 207 -9.08 -10.36 -8.14
CA ARG A 207 -9.46 -9.91 -9.48
C ARG A 207 -10.98 -9.64 -9.56
N ALA A 208 -11.81 -10.50 -8.98
CA ALA A 208 -13.26 -10.30 -8.94
C ALA A 208 -13.64 -9.01 -8.17
N VAL A 209 -13.02 -8.77 -7.02
CA VAL A 209 -13.20 -7.53 -6.24
C VAL A 209 -12.74 -6.30 -7.03
N ALA A 210 -11.61 -6.40 -7.74
CA ALA A 210 -11.11 -5.31 -8.58
C ALA A 210 -12.05 -5.00 -9.76
N GLU A 211 -12.68 -6.02 -10.37
CA GLU A 211 -13.68 -5.83 -11.44
C GLU A 211 -14.97 -5.18 -10.91
N GLU A 212 -15.50 -5.65 -9.77
CA GLU A 212 -16.67 -5.03 -9.13
C GLU A 212 -16.39 -3.58 -8.75
N GLY A 213 -15.20 -3.34 -8.18
CA GLY A 213 -14.70 -2.02 -7.87
C GLY A 213 -14.75 -1.13 -9.12
N ARG A 214 -14.14 -1.54 -10.24
CA ARG A 214 -14.09 -0.72 -11.47
C ARG A 214 -15.45 -0.10 -11.84
N ALA A 215 -16.54 -0.83 -11.69
CA ALA A 215 -17.88 -0.38 -12.09
C ALA A 215 -18.39 0.82 -11.24
N ARG A 216 -17.91 0.95 -9.99
CA ARG A 216 -18.38 1.95 -9.02
C ARG A 216 -17.39 3.12 -8.80
N LEU A 217 -16.15 3.01 -9.28
CA LEU A 217 -15.02 3.86 -8.83
C LEU A 217 -14.66 5.07 -9.73
N ARG A 218 -15.56 5.60 -10.59
CA ARG A 218 -15.18 6.73 -11.46
C ARG A 218 -14.99 8.07 -10.72
N VAL A 219 -15.59 8.22 -9.53
CA VAL A 219 -15.45 9.43 -8.68
C VAL A 219 -15.24 9.03 -7.21
N GLY A 220 -16.05 8.13 -6.64
CA GLY A 220 -16.11 7.91 -5.19
C GLY A 220 -14.80 7.53 -4.48
N TRP A 221 -13.92 6.73 -5.09
CA TRP A 221 -12.75 6.18 -4.37
C TRP A 221 -11.71 7.22 -3.95
N THR A 222 -11.32 8.12 -4.86
CA THR A 222 -10.32 9.13 -4.55
C THR A 222 -10.79 10.02 -3.39
N TYR A 223 -12.11 10.27 -3.30
CA TYR A 223 -12.70 11.00 -2.19
C TYR A 223 -12.84 10.12 -0.93
N THR A 224 -13.35 8.89 -1.03
CA THR A 224 -13.52 8.00 0.13
C THR A 224 -12.18 7.60 0.76
N GLY A 225 -11.18 7.23 -0.04
CA GLY A 225 -9.82 6.95 0.41
C GLY A 225 -9.14 8.19 0.99
N GLY A 226 -9.34 9.37 0.39
CA GLY A 226 -8.87 10.64 0.95
C GLY A 226 -9.50 11.00 2.29
N ILE A 227 -10.81 10.76 2.46
CA ILE A 227 -11.56 11.02 3.71
C ILE A 227 -11.21 10.01 4.82
N ILE A 228 -11.01 8.73 4.47
CA ILE A 228 -10.63 7.69 5.44
C ILE A 228 -9.15 7.82 5.83
N GLY A 229 -8.27 8.12 4.86
CA GLY A 229 -6.82 8.25 5.07
C GLY A 229 -6.39 9.56 5.69
N GLY A 230 -7.13 10.65 5.47
CA GLY A 230 -6.91 11.97 6.05
C GLY A 230 -7.92 12.25 7.15
N GLY A 231 -7.47 12.40 8.40
CA GLY A 231 -8.28 12.82 9.53
C GLY A 231 -8.78 14.27 9.41
N GLY A 232 -9.71 14.52 8.48
CA GLY A 232 -10.22 15.84 8.15
C GLY A 232 -11.69 15.79 7.77
N ALA A 233 -12.57 15.76 8.78
CA ALA A 233 -13.78 16.58 8.78
C ALA A 233 -14.34 16.74 10.21
N VAL A 234 -14.02 17.91 10.79
CA VAL A 234 -14.84 18.75 11.68
C VAL A 234 -15.46 18.18 12.98
N THR A 235 -14.94 18.68 14.10
CA THR A 235 -15.74 18.97 15.31
C THR A 235 -16.46 20.32 15.13
N GLY A 236 -17.76 20.36 15.45
CA GLY A 236 -18.48 21.60 15.81
C GLY A 236 -19.56 22.04 14.81
N ASP A 237 -20.81 21.76 15.19
CA ASP A 237 -22.07 22.40 14.80
C ASP A 237 -22.43 22.54 13.31
N GLY A 238 -23.31 21.64 12.85
CA GLY A 238 -24.41 22.01 11.97
C GLY A 238 -24.07 22.44 10.54
N GLY A 239 -23.08 21.84 9.90
CA GLY A 239 -22.88 21.99 8.46
C GLY A 239 -21.58 21.36 7.98
N VAL A 240 -21.64 20.46 7.00
CA VAL A 240 -20.44 19.95 6.32
C VAL A 240 -19.94 21.05 5.38
N VAL A 241 -18.94 21.80 5.82
CA VAL A 241 -18.16 22.70 4.95
C VAL A 241 -16.89 21.96 4.55
N LEU A 242 -16.83 21.54 3.29
CA LEU A 242 -15.61 21.06 2.64
C LEU A 242 -14.75 22.27 2.28
N GLU A 243 -13.77 22.62 3.13
CA GLU A 243 -12.69 23.52 2.72
C GLU A 243 -11.61 22.73 1.98
N ILE A 244 -11.55 22.93 0.67
CA ILE A 244 -10.41 22.62 -0.18
C ILE A 244 -9.78 23.98 -0.51
N GLY A 245 -8.48 24.15 -0.31
CA GLY A 245 -7.78 25.42 -0.54
C GLY A 245 -8.15 26.08 -1.87
N ASP A 246 -8.21 27.42 -1.88
CA ASP A 246 -8.48 28.42 -2.93
C ASP A 246 -9.48 28.13 -4.07
N SER A 247 -10.11 26.96 -4.11
CA SER A 247 -11.02 26.54 -5.17
C SER A 247 -12.32 26.03 -4.59
N LYS A 248 -13.29 26.95 -4.52
CA LYS A 248 -14.71 26.60 -4.31
C LYS A 248 -15.21 25.87 -5.55
N LEU A 249 -15.38 24.55 -5.48
CA LEU A 249 -16.24 23.84 -6.42
C LEU A 249 -17.70 24.09 -6.01
N VAL A 250 -18.30 25.10 -6.62
CA VAL A 250 -19.76 25.24 -6.69
C VAL A 250 -20.25 24.12 -7.63
N GLY A 251 -21.25 23.35 -7.18
CA GLY A 251 -21.85 22.28 -7.97
C GLY A 251 -22.30 22.78 -9.34
N GLY A 252 -21.79 22.15 -10.39
CA GLY A 252 -22.17 22.38 -11.77
C GLY A 252 -22.46 21.04 -12.45
N ASP A 253 -23.72 20.88 -12.86
CA ASP A 253 -24.33 19.90 -13.78
C ASP A 253 -24.17 18.41 -13.45
N ILE A 254 -25.05 17.96 -12.54
CA ILE A 254 -25.52 16.57 -12.45
C ILE A 254 -26.75 16.36 -13.36
N ASP A 255 -26.62 16.62 -14.66
CA ASP A 255 -27.63 16.19 -15.62
C ASP A 255 -27.27 14.81 -16.17
N GLY A 256 -27.94 13.80 -15.60
CA GLY A 256 -28.26 12.57 -16.33
C GLY A 256 -27.39 11.35 -16.06
N VAL A 257 -27.38 10.80 -14.83
CA VAL A 257 -27.32 9.33 -14.63
C VAL A 257 -28.06 8.93 -13.34
N GLY A 258 -29.30 8.44 -13.49
CA GLY A 258 -29.85 7.33 -12.71
C GLY A 258 -29.95 7.44 -11.19
N LEU A 259 -30.88 8.26 -10.70
CA LEU A 259 -31.54 7.97 -9.42
C LEU A 259 -32.38 6.69 -9.61
N LEU A 260 -31.85 5.55 -9.17
CA LEU A 260 -32.65 4.35 -8.96
C LEU A 260 -33.62 4.62 -7.81
N SER A 261 -34.87 4.90 -8.18
CA SER A 261 -36.03 4.88 -7.30
C SER A 261 -36.16 3.50 -6.65
N SER A 262 -35.90 3.39 -5.35
CA SER A 262 -36.54 2.35 -4.54
C SER A 262 -37.92 2.86 -4.15
N ALA A 263 -38.86 2.71 -5.09
CA ALA A 263 -40.27 2.86 -4.78
C ALA A 263 -40.73 1.59 -4.03
N SER A 264 -41.28 1.84 -2.85
CA SER A 264 -42.14 0.97 -2.05
C SER A 264 -43.05 0.04 -2.87
N GLY A 265 -43.14 -1.23 -2.45
CA GLY A 265 -44.06 -2.21 -3.02
C GLY A 265 -44.42 -3.35 -2.06
N ARG A 266 -45.43 -3.09 -1.22
CA ARG A 266 -46.27 -3.97 -0.38
C ARG A 266 -45.68 -4.52 0.92
#